data_AF-A0A0G1B5G2-F1
#
_entry.id   AF-A0A0G1B5G2-F1
#
_cell.length_a   1.000
_cell.length_b   1.000
_cell.length_c   1.000
_cell.angle_alpha   90.00
_cell.angle_beta   90.00
_cell.angle_gamma   90.00
#
_symmetry.space_group_name_H-M   'P 1'
#
loop_
_entity.id
_entity.type
_entity.pdbx_description
1 polymer ?
#
loop_
_entity_poly.entity_id
_entity_poly.type
_entity_poly.pdbx_seq_one_letter_code
_entity_poly.pdbx_strand_id
1 'polypeptide(L)'
;MKQHTPPFSPPFSPPYLPLFLKKLFKNYWRSLSLACLLIVGCAQQSEAAILVFDFGGVLGKMPQTSMAIKELGLGRLLTYTLFGLKNPAHLKELMFKVLVDLYGEQQEDAGYPCACDGNTKLPAVLCDWLAGRVLGSEIIEQTNQCIDKGECDHLLSSRQEKRLIKEIVRIAFDPEIHGKYMRPLKETAALIKEIAIEHPEHTLMILSNYDLPGFQAIYNNPLMQKELFCYFKPHNIIISGTTGLLKPDPCIFTQELIQDYSLEDAIKRHEVFFIDDQKENIAVAEQCGIQGILFTTCAALRGKCNTFGII
;
A
#
# COMPACT_ATOMS: atom_id res chain seq x y z
N MET A 1 -66.12 -2.18 -65.89
CA MET A 1 -67.21 -1.19 -65.80
C MET A 1 -67.68 -1.12 -64.34
N LYS A 2 -67.63 0.10 -63.78
CA LYS A 2 -68.34 0.66 -62.62
C LYS A 2 -68.78 -0.24 -61.44
N GLN A 3 -68.08 -0.02 -60.32
CA GLN A 3 -68.58 0.33 -58.97
C GLN A 3 -69.86 -0.35 -58.43
N HIS A 4 -69.70 -1.04 -57.28
CA HIS A 4 -70.56 -0.85 -56.11
C HIS A 4 -69.78 -1.18 -54.82
N THR A 5 -69.50 -0.16 -54.02
CA THR A 5 -69.01 -0.25 -52.63
C THR A 5 -70.20 -0.22 -51.66
N PRO A 6 -70.28 -1.11 -50.66
CA PRO A 6 -71.16 -0.94 -49.50
C PRO A 6 -70.48 -0.12 -48.38
N PRO A 7 -71.26 0.42 -47.41
CA PRO A 7 -70.87 1.58 -46.62
C PRO A 7 -69.94 1.27 -45.44
N PHE A 8 -69.15 2.29 -45.12
CA PHE A 8 -68.29 2.44 -43.95
C PHE A 8 -69.02 2.13 -42.62
N SER A 9 -68.41 1.29 -41.79
CA SER A 9 -68.71 1.19 -40.35
C SER A 9 -67.73 2.09 -39.58
N PRO A 10 -68.18 2.94 -38.64
CA PRO A 10 -67.26 3.70 -37.80
C PRO A 10 -66.55 2.78 -36.78
N PRO A 11 -65.34 3.16 -36.31
CA PRO A 11 -64.57 2.34 -35.39
C PRO A 11 -65.21 2.30 -34.01
N PHE A 12 -65.20 1.11 -33.40
CA PHE A 12 -65.51 0.86 -32.00
C PHE A 12 -64.80 1.89 -31.11
N SER A 13 -65.59 2.67 -30.37
CA SER A 13 -65.08 3.47 -29.27
C SER A 13 -64.64 2.52 -28.14
N PRO A 14 -63.44 2.66 -27.58
CA PRO A 14 -63.08 1.87 -26.40
C PRO A 14 -64.03 2.24 -25.24
N PRO A 15 -64.41 1.28 -24.38
CA PRO A 15 -65.29 1.57 -23.26
C PRO A 15 -64.63 2.65 -22.39
N TYR A 16 -65.41 3.70 -22.13
CA TYR A 16 -65.04 4.77 -21.21
C TYR A 16 -64.67 4.15 -19.87
N LEU A 17 -63.37 4.11 -19.56
CA LEU A 17 -62.92 3.80 -18.21
C LEU A 17 -63.54 4.87 -17.28
N PRO A 18 -64.31 4.48 -16.26
CA PRO A 18 -64.92 5.41 -15.32
C PRO A 18 -63.88 6.40 -14.80
N LEU A 19 -64.23 7.68 -14.71
CA LEU A 19 -63.35 8.76 -14.26
C LEU A 19 -62.67 8.42 -12.90
N PHE A 20 -63.36 7.62 -12.09
CA PHE A 20 -62.88 7.06 -10.81
C PHE A 20 -61.67 6.13 -10.96
N LEU A 21 -61.66 5.24 -11.96
CA LEU A 21 -60.55 4.33 -12.25
C LEU A 21 -59.31 5.07 -12.78
N LYS A 22 -59.49 6.13 -13.59
CA LYS A 22 -58.36 7.00 -13.99
C LYS A 22 -57.72 7.72 -12.81
N LYS A 23 -58.51 8.12 -11.81
CA LYS A 23 -58.04 8.79 -10.60
C LYS A 23 -57.31 7.80 -9.67
N LEU A 24 -57.83 6.58 -9.54
CA LEU A 24 -57.18 5.48 -8.82
C LEU A 24 -55.84 5.09 -9.45
N PHE A 25 -55.77 4.89 -10.77
CA PHE A 25 -54.51 4.57 -11.47
C PHE A 25 -53.47 5.69 -11.37
N LYS A 26 -53.88 6.96 -11.47
CA LYS A 26 -52.95 8.11 -11.36
C LYS A 26 -52.38 8.26 -9.94
N ASN A 27 -53.17 7.95 -8.92
CA ASN A 27 -52.70 7.95 -7.54
C ASN A 27 -51.82 6.73 -7.24
N TYR A 28 -52.17 5.55 -7.75
CA TYR A 28 -51.38 4.32 -7.61
C TYR A 28 -49.99 4.45 -8.26
N TRP A 29 -49.92 5.04 -9.47
CA TRP A 29 -48.65 5.29 -10.15
C TRP A 29 -47.79 6.33 -9.44
N ARG A 30 -48.39 7.37 -8.84
CA ARG A 30 -47.66 8.37 -8.04
C ARG A 30 -47.10 7.77 -6.75
N SER A 31 -47.85 6.89 -6.07
CA SER A 31 -47.35 6.18 -4.90
C SER A 31 -46.32 5.11 -5.25
N LEU A 32 -46.45 4.43 -6.40
CA LEU A 32 -45.44 3.47 -6.87
C LEU A 32 -44.13 4.18 -7.29
N SER A 33 -44.23 5.33 -7.94
CA SER A 33 -43.04 6.11 -8.33
C SER A 33 -42.37 6.80 -7.15
N LEU A 34 -43.12 7.25 -6.13
CA LEU A 34 -42.54 7.68 -4.85
C LEU A 34 -41.90 6.51 -4.08
N ALA A 35 -42.53 5.33 -4.07
CA ALA A 35 -41.97 4.14 -3.43
C ALA A 35 -40.69 3.67 -4.14
N CYS A 36 -40.67 3.68 -5.48
CA CYS A 36 -39.45 3.40 -6.24
C CYS A 36 -38.38 4.49 -6.04
N LEU A 37 -38.73 5.77 -5.91
CA LEU A 37 -37.78 6.84 -5.56
C LEU A 37 -37.22 6.71 -4.14
N LEU A 38 -38.02 6.21 -3.18
CA LEU A 38 -37.57 5.92 -1.81
C LEU A 38 -36.73 4.64 -1.72
N ILE A 39 -37.04 3.62 -2.53
CA ILE A 39 -36.29 2.36 -2.60
C ILE A 39 -34.99 2.54 -3.38
N VAL A 40 -34.98 3.33 -4.45
CA VAL A 40 -33.75 3.73 -5.18
C VAL A 40 -32.94 4.77 -4.39
N GLY A 41 -33.60 5.55 -3.52
CA GLY A 41 -32.95 6.45 -2.56
C GLY A 41 -32.34 5.75 -1.34
N CYS A 42 -32.68 4.47 -1.09
CA CYS A 42 -31.89 3.56 -0.27
C CYS A 42 -30.78 2.89 -1.10
N ALA A 43 -30.17 3.64 -2.02
CA ALA A 43 -28.84 3.29 -2.51
C ALA A 43 -27.97 3.05 -1.29
N GLN A 44 -27.36 1.86 -1.22
CA GLN A 44 -26.48 1.41 -0.16
C GLN A 44 -25.60 2.59 0.27
N GLN A 45 -25.90 3.19 1.43
CA GLN A 45 -24.91 4.03 2.09
C GLN A 45 -23.82 3.06 2.51
N SER A 46 -22.73 3.04 1.72
CA SER A 46 -21.50 2.42 2.17
C SER A 46 -21.13 3.10 3.50
N GLU A 47 -20.99 2.30 4.56
CA GLU A 47 -20.48 2.83 5.82
C GLU A 47 -19.05 3.33 5.59
N ALA A 48 -18.71 4.45 6.21
CA ALA A 48 -17.40 5.07 6.01
C ALA A 48 -16.28 4.13 6.48
N ALA A 49 -15.52 3.59 5.53
CA ALA A 49 -14.36 2.76 5.81
C ALA A 49 -13.08 3.59 6.03
N ILE A 50 -12.16 3.03 6.81
CA ILE A 50 -10.80 3.53 7.00
C ILE A 50 -9.84 2.51 6.39
N LEU A 51 -9.08 2.94 5.39
CA LEU A 51 -8.15 2.12 4.64
C LEU A 51 -6.73 2.53 4.97
N VAL A 52 -6.02 1.65 5.67
CA VAL A 52 -4.64 1.84 6.12
C VAL A 52 -3.72 1.00 5.23
N PHE A 53 -2.90 1.64 4.42
CA PHE A 53 -2.02 0.97 3.47
C PHE A 53 -0.58 0.93 3.98
N ASP A 54 0.07 -0.22 3.85
CA ASP A 54 1.52 -0.23 3.74
C ASP A 54 1.98 0.55 2.50
N PHE A 55 3.17 1.12 2.55
CA PHE A 55 3.72 1.83 1.40
C PHE A 55 4.51 0.92 0.46
N GLY A 56 5.42 0.09 0.98
CA GLY A 56 6.35 -0.71 0.18
C GLY A 56 5.68 -1.93 -0.45
N GLY A 57 5.74 -2.10 -1.77
CA GLY A 57 5.12 -3.26 -2.42
C GLY A 57 3.60 -3.16 -2.58
N VAL A 58 2.93 -2.26 -1.84
CA VAL A 58 1.49 -1.97 -1.95
C VAL A 58 1.22 -0.69 -2.75
N LEU A 59 1.78 0.45 -2.32
CA LEU A 59 1.59 1.76 -2.96
C LEU A 59 2.77 2.21 -3.82
N GLY A 60 3.99 1.87 -3.40
CA GLY A 60 5.24 2.27 -4.02
C GLY A 60 6.15 1.08 -4.29
N LYS A 61 6.95 1.18 -5.35
CA LYS A 61 8.02 0.22 -5.62
C LYS A 61 9.29 0.89 -6.12
N MET A 62 10.42 0.29 -5.77
CA MET A 62 11.69 0.58 -6.42
C MET A 62 11.88 -0.31 -7.66
N PRO A 63 12.22 0.26 -8.83
CA PRO A 63 12.51 -0.52 -10.02
C PRO A 63 13.93 -1.10 -9.94
N GLN A 64 14.09 -2.15 -9.12
CA GLN A 64 15.36 -2.74 -8.68
C GLN A 64 16.38 -2.90 -9.81
N THR A 65 15.98 -3.49 -10.95
CA THR A 65 16.91 -3.74 -12.08
C THR A 65 17.45 -2.43 -12.68
N SER A 66 16.57 -1.47 -12.99
CA SER A 66 16.98 -0.23 -13.63
C SER A 66 17.75 0.70 -12.70
N MET A 67 17.43 0.67 -11.41
CA MET A 67 18.16 1.37 -10.36
C MET A 67 19.56 0.77 -10.20
N ALA A 68 19.65 -0.56 -10.05
CA ALA A 68 20.92 -1.25 -9.91
C ALA A 68 21.86 -0.98 -11.10
N ILE A 69 21.33 -1.01 -12.33
CA ILE A 69 22.13 -0.70 -13.54
C ILE A 69 22.67 0.73 -13.51
N LYS A 70 21.87 1.71 -13.06
CA LYS A 70 22.25 3.13 -13.04
C LYS A 70 23.21 3.46 -11.90
N GLU A 71 23.01 2.89 -10.72
CA GLU A 71 23.80 3.20 -9.53
C GLU A 71 25.08 2.35 -9.43
N LEU A 72 25.03 1.06 -9.78
CA LEU A 72 26.21 0.18 -9.76
C LEU A 72 26.99 0.21 -11.07
N GLY A 73 26.35 0.57 -12.19
CA GLY A 73 26.91 0.54 -13.53
C GLY A 73 26.81 -0.84 -14.18
N LEU A 74 26.31 -0.86 -15.43
CA LEU A 74 26.07 -2.10 -16.20
C LEU A 74 27.32 -2.98 -16.29
N GLY A 75 28.49 -2.39 -16.54
CA GLY A 75 29.75 -3.13 -16.63
C GLY A 75 30.14 -3.83 -15.33
N ARG A 76 29.87 -3.24 -14.15
CA ARG A 76 30.26 -3.83 -12.86
C ARG A 76 29.35 -4.99 -12.48
N LEU A 77 28.05 -4.85 -12.75
CA LEU A 77 27.07 -5.92 -12.59
C LEU A 77 27.38 -7.09 -13.52
N LEU A 78 27.66 -6.81 -14.80
CA LEU A 78 28.07 -7.82 -15.77
C LEU A 78 29.38 -8.51 -15.38
N THR A 79 30.38 -7.78 -14.88
CA THR A 79 31.63 -8.40 -14.44
C THR A 79 31.41 -9.33 -13.24
N TYR A 80 30.57 -8.92 -12.29
CA TYR A 80 30.25 -9.72 -11.11
C TYR A 80 29.44 -10.99 -11.46
N THR A 81 28.46 -10.87 -12.35
CA THR A 81 27.61 -12.01 -12.76
C THR A 81 28.30 -12.94 -13.75
N LEU A 82 29.04 -12.42 -14.74
CA LEU A 82 29.67 -13.22 -15.81
C LEU A 82 31.02 -13.83 -15.40
N PHE A 83 31.85 -13.12 -14.64
CA PHE A 83 33.17 -13.64 -14.22
C PHE A 83 33.19 -14.17 -12.78
N GLY A 84 32.18 -13.83 -11.96
CA GLY A 84 32.03 -14.34 -10.60
C GLY A 84 31.07 -15.53 -10.46
N LEU A 85 30.27 -15.86 -11.49
CA LEU A 85 29.21 -16.89 -11.45
C LEU A 85 28.19 -16.72 -10.31
N LYS A 86 27.98 -15.49 -9.81
CA LYS A 86 27.13 -15.19 -8.63
C LYS A 86 25.84 -14.45 -9.04
N ASN A 87 24.71 -14.88 -8.47
CA ASN A 87 23.38 -14.27 -8.67
C ASN A 87 23.29 -12.90 -7.98
N PRO A 88 22.70 -11.84 -8.58
CA PRO A 88 22.45 -10.56 -7.90
C PRO A 88 21.72 -10.66 -6.55
N ALA A 89 20.88 -11.68 -6.34
CA ALA A 89 20.26 -11.96 -5.03
C ALA A 89 21.30 -12.24 -3.94
N HIS A 90 22.44 -12.85 -4.30
CA HIS A 90 23.55 -13.11 -3.40
C HIS A 90 24.18 -11.82 -2.85
N LEU A 91 24.09 -10.70 -3.57
CA LEU A 91 24.60 -9.42 -3.10
C LEU A 91 23.77 -8.86 -1.95
N LYS A 92 22.44 -9.03 -1.98
CA LYS A 92 21.56 -8.66 -0.86
C LYS A 92 21.82 -9.54 0.35
N GLU A 93 21.92 -10.86 0.14
CA GLU A 93 22.25 -11.80 1.22
C GLU A 93 23.62 -11.52 1.83
N LEU A 94 24.63 -11.23 1.00
CA LEU A 94 25.97 -10.89 1.46
C LEU A 94 25.98 -9.56 2.22
N MET A 95 25.23 -8.56 1.77
CA MET A 95 25.02 -7.33 2.54
C MET A 95 24.40 -7.64 3.90
N PHE A 96 23.35 -8.44 3.97
CA PHE A 96 22.73 -8.83 5.24
C PHE A 96 23.73 -9.54 6.16
N LYS A 97 24.52 -10.47 5.63
CA LYS A 97 25.58 -11.14 6.40
C LYS A 97 26.61 -10.16 6.96
N VAL A 98 27.08 -9.20 6.14
CA VAL A 98 28.00 -8.16 6.59
C VAL A 98 27.38 -7.29 7.69
N LEU A 99 26.12 -6.89 7.53
CA LEU A 99 25.44 -6.08 8.54
C LEU A 99 25.19 -6.87 9.83
N VAL A 100 24.84 -8.15 9.76
CA VAL A 100 24.72 -9.01 10.97
C VAL A 100 26.07 -9.21 11.64
N ASP A 101 27.14 -9.42 10.88
CA ASP A 101 28.49 -9.61 11.42
C ASP A 101 28.99 -8.36 12.16
N LEU A 102 28.67 -7.16 11.65
CA LEU A 102 29.08 -5.89 12.25
C LEU A 102 28.16 -5.40 13.37
N TYR A 103 26.85 -5.61 13.25
CA TYR A 103 25.84 -4.98 14.12
C TYR A 103 24.97 -5.97 14.90
N GLY A 104 25.13 -7.27 14.66
CA GLY A 104 24.36 -8.32 15.29
C GLY A 104 23.00 -8.60 14.63
N GLU A 105 22.36 -9.64 15.14
CA GLU A 105 20.99 -10.00 14.78
C GLU A 105 19.98 -9.14 15.54
N GLN A 106 18.83 -8.90 14.93
CA GLN A 106 17.73 -8.23 15.62
C GLN A 106 17.28 -9.04 16.85
N GLN A 107 16.87 -8.34 17.91
CA GLN A 107 16.24 -8.97 19.06
C GLN A 107 14.75 -9.19 18.80
N GLU A 108 14.24 -10.35 19.18
CA GLU A 108 12.81 -10.61 19.19
C GLU A 108 12.21 -10.00 20.46
N ASP A 109 11.14 -9.23 20.31
CA ASP A 109 10.33 -8.77 21.44
C ASP A 109 9.00 -9.52 21.45
N ALA A 110 8.59 -10.00 22.62
CA ALA A 110 7.38 -10.80 22.82
C ALA A 110 7.19 -11.99 21.85
N GLY A 111 8.28 -12.52 21.27
CA GLY A 111 8.25 -13.64 20.32
C GLY A 111 7.98 -13.25 18.86
N TYR A 112 7.98 -11.96 18.53
CA TYR A 112 7.89 -11.47 17.15
C TYR A 112 9.25 -10.92 16.67
N PRO A 113 9.67 -11.21 15.42
CA PRO A 113 10.76 -10.46 14.82
C PRO A 113 10.34 -8.99 14.69
N CYS A 114 11.28 -8.09 14.95
CA CYS A 114 11.09 -6.65 14.84
C CYS A 114 10.70 -6.21 13.42
N ALA A 115 11.29 -6.83 12.37
CA ALA A 115 10.88 -6.68 10.98
C ALA A 115 11.46 -7.79 10.08
N CYS A 116 10.75 -8.12 9.00
CA CYS A 116 11.15 -9.16 8.04
C CYS A 116 11.11 -8.68 6.57
N ASP A 117 11.87 -9.38 5.74
CA ASP A 117 11.80 -9.36 4.27
C ASP A 117 11.38 -10.76 3.80
N GLY A 118 10.07 -10.95 3.64
CA GLY A 118 9.48 -12.28 3.52
C GLY A 118 9.78 -13.12 4.77
N ASN A 119 10.39 -14.29 4.58
CA ASN A 119 10.77 -15.17 5.70
C ASN A 119 12.15 -14.83 6.30
N THR A 120 12.83 -13.79 5.82
CA THR A 120 14.19 -13.44 6.26
C THR A 120 14.16 -12.32 7.28
N LYS A 121 14.73 -12.56 8.46
CA LYS A 121 14.92 -11.53 9.47
C LYS A 121 15.89 -10.46 8.97
N LEU A 122 15.53 -9.20 9.17
CA LEU A 122 16.43 -8.08 8.93
C LEU A 122 17.60 -8.06 9.96
N PRO A 123 18.80 -7.62 9.57
CA PRO A 123 19.87 -7.24 10.49
C PRO A 123 19.42 -6.20 11.53
N ALA A 124 19.98 -6.22 12.75
CA ALA A 124 19.58 -5.32 13.84
C ALA A 124 19.62 -3.84 13.43
N VAL A 125 20.70 -3.43 12.75
CA VAL A 125 20.91 -2.06 12.30
C VAL A 125 19.86 -1.59 11.29
N LEU A 126 19.27 -2.50 10.51
CA LEU A 126 18.16 -2.16 9.60
C LEU A 126 16.88 -1.87 10.39
N CYS A 127 16.61 -2.62 11.46
CA CYS A 127 15.51 -2.33 12.36
C CYS A 127 15.71 -0.98 13.07
N ASP A 128 16.90 -0.73 13.62
CA ASP A 128 17.20 0.54 14.28
C ASP A 128 17.07 1.73 13.32
N TRP A 129 17.49 1.58 12.06
CA TRP A 129 17.34 2.61 11.04
C TRP A 129 15.88 2.86 10.67
N LEU A 130 15.10 1.80 10.43
CA LEU A 130 13.67 1.93 10.14
C LEU A 130 12.90 2.53 11.32
N ALA A 131 13.34 2.30 12.56
CA ALA A 131 12.80 2.91 13.77
C ALA A 131 13.36 4.32 14.06
N GLY A 132 14.25 4.86 13.22
CA GLY A 132 14.80 6.20 13.39
C GLY A 132 15.82 6.35 14.54
N ARG A 133 16.35 5.24 15.05
CA ARG A 133 17.34 5.22 16.15
C ARG A 133 18.77 5.48 15.69
N VAL A 134 19.05 5.20 14.42
CA VAL A 134 20.35 5.44 13.76
C VAL A 134 20.13 6.03 12.37
N LEU A 135 21.02 6.93 11.93
CA LEU A 135 20.91 7.53 10.61
C LEU A 135 21.55 6.64 9.54
N GLY A 136 20.95 6.61 8.35
CA GLY A 136 21.50 5.86 7.20
C GLY A 136 22.94 6.28 6.85
N SER A 137 23.26 7.57 6.97
CA SER A 137 24.62 8.10 6.75
C SER A 137 25.65 7.54 7.74
N GLU A 138 25.26 7.33 9.00
CA GLU A 138 26.12 6.77 10.04
C GLU A 138 26.42 5.30 9.74
N ILE A 139 25.41 4.54 9.31
CA ILE A 139 25.57 3.13 8.90
C ILE A 139 26.51 3.04 7.70
N ILE A 140 26.30 3.88 6.67
CA ILE A 140 27.15 3.94 5.48
C ILE A 140 28.61 4.21 5.89
N GLU A 141 28.85 5.23 6.71
CA GLU A 141 30.20 5.60 7.13
C GLU A 141 30.86 4.49 7.95
N GLN A 142 30.20 4.00 8.99
CA GLN A 142 30.76 2.97 9.88
C GLN A 142 31.02 1.66 9.14
N THR A 143 30.06 1.19 8.34
CA THR A 143 30.23 -0.03 7.53
C THR A 143 31.40 0.12 6.56
N ASN A 144 31.54 1.28 5.91
CA ASN A 144 32.65 1.54 5.01
C ASN A 144 34.01 1.51 5.72
N GLN A 145 34.09 2.08 6.92
CA GLN A 145 35.29 2.07 7.75
C GLN A 145 35.68 0.67 8.19
N CYS A 146 34.74 -0.15 8.67
CA CYS A 146 34.97 -1.54 9.07
C CYS A 146 35.47 -2.39 7.89
N ILE A 147 34.86 -2.25 6.71
CA ILE A 147 35.30 -2.94 5.49
C ILE A 147 36.73 -2.51 5.07
N ASP A 148 37.09 -1.23 5.23
CA ASP A 148 38.44 -0.74 4.91
C ASP A 148 39.51 -1.23 5.90
N LYS A 149 39.14 -1.40 7.17
CA LYS A 149 40.02 -1.97 8.21
C LYS A 149 40.19 -3.48 8.08
N GLY A 150 39.41 -4.13 7.23
CA GLY A 150 39.46 -5.57 6.98
C GLY A 150 38.66 -6.40 8.00
N GLU A 151 37.74 -5.77 8.74
CA GLU A 151 36.92 -6.44 9.75
C GLU A 151 35.97 -7.48 9.13
N CYS A 152 35.64 -7.34 7.84
CA CYS A 152 34.77 -8.26 7.10
C CYS A 152 35.52 -9.16 6.11
N ASP A 153 36.84 -9.36 6.26
CA ASP A 153 37.67 -10.08 5.27
C ASP A 153 37.35 -11.58 5.20
N HIS A 154 36.77 -12.14 6.26
CA HIS A 154 36.24 -13.51 6.27
C HIS A 154 34.98 -13.67 5.42
N LEU A 155 34.24 -12.59 5.16
CA LEU A 155 33.04 -12.57 4.33
C LEU A 155 33.29 -12.04 2.91
N LEU A 156 34.23 -11.11 2.76
CA LEU A 156 34.48 -10.35 1.53
C LEU A 156 35.86 -10.71 0.96
N SER A 157 35.87 -11.69 0.05
CA SER A 157 37.08 -12.34 -0.46
C SER A 157 37.92 -11.50 -1.42
N SER A 158 37.37 -10.40 -1.94
CA SER A 158 38.05 -9.56 -2.94
C SER A 158 37.78 -8.07 -2.78
N ARG A 159 38.71 -7.24 -3.29
CA ARG A 159 38.51 -5.78 -3.38
C ARG A 159 37.24 -5.40 -4.16
N GLN A 160 36.85 -6.20 -5.14
CA GLN A 160 35.64 -5.97 -5.91
C GLN A 160 34.38 -6.22 -5.07
N GLU A 161 34.33 -7.31 -4.29
CA GLU A 161 33.22 -7.58 -3.37
C GLU A 161 33.10 -6.49 -2.31
N LYS A 162 34.22 -6.09 -1.69
CA LYS A 162 34.25 -4.96 -0.76
C LYS A 162 33.61 -3.72 -1.38
N ARG A 163 34.05 -3.33 -2.58
CA ARG A 163 33.49 -2.17 -3.29
C ARG A 163 32.00 -2.32 -3.58
N LEU A 164 31.55 -3.49 -4.05
CA LEU A 164 30.14 -3.73 -4.37
C LEU A 164 29.27 -3.64 -3.12
N ILE A 165 29.68 -4.24 -2.02
CA ILE A 165 28.91 -4.17 -0.76
C ILE A 165 28.78 -2.73 -0.26
N LYS A 166 29.86 -1.93 -0.31
CA LYS A 166 29.77 -0.50 0.04
C LYS A 166 28.74 0.26 -0.79
N GLU A 167 28.69 0.00 -2.10
CA GLU A 167 27.68 0.64 -2.97
C GLU A 167 26.26 0.15 -2.69
N ILE A 168 26.08 -1.13 -2.35
CA ILE A 168 24.75 -1.66 -2.01
C ILE A 168 24.27 -1.10 -0.68
N VAL A 169 25.16 -1.00 0.31
CA VAL A 169 24.88 -0.31 1.59
C VAL A 169 24.49 1.14 1.31
N ARG A 170 25.24 1.86 0.47
CA ARG A 170 24.86 3.22 0.04
C ARG A 170 23.46 3.24 -0.58
N ILE A 171 23.17 2.36 -1.54
CA ILE A 171 21.87 2.28 -2.21
C ILE A 171 20.73 2.01 -1.22
N ALA A 172 20.96 1.21 -0.17
CA ALA A 172 19.94 0.84 0.81
C ALA A 172 19.62 1.95 1.81
N PHE A 173 20.59 2.83 2.12
CA PHE A 173 20.48 3.80 3.21
C PHE A 173 20.51 5.27 2.76
N ASP A 174 20.75 5.55 1.48
CA ASP A 174 20.82 6.91 0.93
C ASP A 174 19.42 7.44 0.58
N PRO A 175 18.92 8.48 1.29
CA PRO A 175 17.60 9.05 1.04
C PRO A 175 17.43 9.61 -0.38
N GLU A 176 18.50 10.15 -0.97
CA GLU A 176 18.42 10.72 -2.32
C GLU A 176 18.14 9.64 -3.36
N ILE A 177 18.74 8.46 -3.20
CA ILE A 177 18.46 7.30 -4.04
C ILE A 177 17.00 6.90 -3.88
N HIS A 178 16.48 6.90 -2.65
CA HIS A 178 15.09 6.55 -2.37
C HIS A 178 14.11 7.51 -3.08
N GLY A 179 14.28 8.81 -2.87
CA GLY A 179 13.46 9.83 -3.53
C GLY A 179 13.60 9.83 -5.06
N LYS A 180 14.78 9.50 -5.58
CA LYS A 180 15.05 9.45 -7.02
C LYS A 180 14.39 8.26 -7.71
N TYR A 181 14.35 7.08 -7.10
CA TYR A 181 13.93 5.84 -7.76
C TYR A 181 12.57 5.28 -7.32
N MET A 182 12.05 5.65 -6.15
CA MET A 182 10.72 5.22 -5.74
C MET A 182 9.66 5.68 -6.74
N ARG A 183 8.78 4.77 -7.17
CA ARG A 183 7.69 5.08 -8.11
C ARG A 183 6.37 4.54 -7.57
N PRO A 184 5.25 5.20 -7.85
CA PRO A 184 3.94 4.66 -7.49
C PRO A 184 3.68 3.38 -8.28
N LEU A 185 2.99 2.43 -7.64
CA LEU A 185 2.36 1.31 -8.31
C LEU A 185 1.12 1.86 -9.05
N LYS A 186 1.21 1.97 -10.37
CA LYS A 186 0.23 2.70 -11.20
C LYS A 186 -1.20 2.21 -11.00
N GLU A 187 -1.38 0.89 -10.95
CA GLU A 187 -2.68 0.26 -10.79
C GLU A 187 -3.26 0.57 -9.40
N THR A 188 -2.46 0.43 -8.34
CA THR A 188 -2.90 0.76 -6.98
C THR A 188 -3.16 2.26 -6.84
N ALA A 189 -2.30 3.13 -7.38
CA ALA A 189 -2.49 4.58 -7.37
C ALA A 189 -3.78 5.00 -8.10
N ALA A 190 -4.14 4.33 -9.19
CA ALA A 190 -5.41 4.55 -9.88
C ALA A 190 -6.61 4.13 -9.01
N LEU A 191 -6.51 3.01 -8.27
CA LEU A 191 -7.55 2.60 -7.31
C LEU A 191 -7.67 3.59 -6.14
N ILE A 192 -6.55 4.07 -5.59
CA ILE A 192 -6.55 5.10 -4.53
C ILE A 192 -7.24 6.37 -5.03
N LYS A 193 -6.92 6.81 -6.25
CA LYS A 193 -7.58 7.97 -6.87
C LYS A 193 -9.09 7.77 -7.02
N GLU A 194 -9.51 6.59 -7.46
CA GLU A 194 -10.94 6.25 -7.58
C GLU A 194 -11.64 6.34 -6.23
N ILE A 195 -11.12 5.65 -5.21
CA ILE A 195 -11.68 5.69 -3.86
C ILE A 195 -11.75 7.13 -3.33
N ALA A 196 -10.67 7.91 -3.49
CA ALA A 196 -10.63 9.29 -2.98
C ALA A 196 -11.62 10.24 -3.67
N ILE A 197 -11.98 9.99 -4.93
CA ILE A 197 -12.86 10.87 -5.72
C ILE A 197 -14.30 10.40 -5.67
N GLU A 198 -14.53 9.10 -5.80
CA GLU A 198 -15.86 8.50 -5.94
C GLU A 198 -16.47 8.14 -4.56
N HIS A 199 -15.61 7.91 -3.55
CA HIS A 199 -15.99 7.53 -2.19
C HIS A 199 -15.33 8.43 -1.13
N PRO A 200 -15.59 9.76 -1.15
CA PRO A 200 -14.91 10.74 -0.30
C PRO A 200 -15.22 10.60 1.21
N GLU A 201 -16.22 9.79 1.58
CA GLU A 201 -16.51 9.41 2.96
C GLU A 201 -15.45 8.49 3.56
N HIS A 202 -14.69 7.77 2.71
CA HIS A 202 -13.62 6.89 3.18
C HIS A 202 -12.38 7.67 3.59
N THR A 203 -11.71 7.18 4.63
CA THR A 203 -10.45 7.73 5.10
C THR A 203 -9.29 6.90 4.58
N LEU A 204 -8.33 7.56 3.92
CA LEU A 204 -7.11 6.94 3.44
C LEU A 204 -5.94 7.26 4.37
N MET A 205 -5.20 6.24 4.77
CA MET A 205 -4.05 6.33 5.67
C MET A 205 -2.87 5.49 5.15
N ILE A 206 -1.66 5.83 5.60
CA ILE A 206 -0.45 5.04 5.36
C ILE A 206 0.15 4.64 6.70
N LEU A 207 0.54 3.38 6.83
CA LEU A 207 1.33 2.85 7.95
C LEU A 207 2.47 2.00 7.40
N SER A 208 3.69 2.55 7.40
CA SER A 208 4.85 1.91 6.75
C SER A 208 6.07 1.86 7.67
N ASN A 209 6.78 0.72 7.60
CA ASN A 209 8.16 0.67 8.07
C ASN A 209 9.04 1.42 7.06
N TYR A 210 9.52 2.60 7.41
CA TYR A 210 10.41 3.40 6.57
C TYR A 210 11.21 4.35 7.47
N ASP A 211 12.44 4.66 7.09
CA ASP A 211 13.22 5.71 7.76
C ASP A 211 12.67 7.10 7.44
N LEU A 212 12.75 8.04 8.39
CA LEU A 212 12.19 9.38 8.19
C LEU A 212 12.86 10.13 7.02
N PRO A 213 14.21 10.21 6.92
CA PRO A 213 14.86 10.92 5.80
C PRO A 213 14.52 10.34 4.43
N GLY A 214 14.58 9.00 4.28
CA GLY A 214 14.24 8.31 3.05
C GLY A 214 12.78 8.51 2.65
N PHE A 215 11.85 8.43 3.61
CA PHE A 215 10.44 8.69 3.33
C PHE A 215 10.22 10.16 2.94
N GLN A 216 10.87 11.12 3.61
CA GLN A 216 10.78 12.54 3.24
C GLN A 216 11.26 12.81 1.81
N ALA A 217 12.35 12.18 1.39
CA ALA A 217 12.84 12.31 0.02
C ALA A 217 11.82 11.78 -1.02
N ILE A 218 11.11 10.70 -0.69
CA ILE A 218 10.03 10.13 -1.50
C ILE A 218 8.80 11.04 -1.48
N TYR A 219 8.37 11.48 -0.30
CA TYR A 219 7.22 12.34 -0.10
C TYR A 219 7.39 13.66 -0.84
N ASN A 220 8.57 14.27 -0.81
CA ASN A 220 8.85 15.53 -1.50
C ASN A 220 9.02 15.39 -3.02
N ASN A 221 9.03 14.16 -3.56
CA ASN A 221 9.14 13.94 -4.99
C ASN A 221 7.85 14.43 -5.72
N PRO A 222 7.95 15.35 -6.71
CA PRO A 222 6.78 15.90 -7.39
C PRO A 222 5.90 14.86 -8.10
N LEU A 223 6.50 13.78 -8.62
CA LEU A 223 5.76 12.68 -9.25
C LEU A 223 4.93 11.93 -8.20
N MET A 224 5.55 11.61 -7.06
CA MET A 224 4.87 10.91 -5.95
C MET A 224 3.73 11.76 -5.37
N GLN A 225 3.96 13.07 -5.20
CA GLN A 225 2.91 14.01 -4.78
C GLN A 225 1.73 14.01 -5.74
N LYS A 226 2.01 14.17 -7.05
CA LYS A 226 0.97 14.25 -8.06
C LYS A 226 0.18 12.95 -8.22
N GLU A 227 0.86 11.81 -8.22
CA GLU A 227 0.24 10.52 -8.58
C GLU A 227 -0.30 9.74 -7.38
N LEU A 228 0.15 10.03 -6.16
CA LEU A 228 -0.21 9.24 -4.97
C LEU A 228 -0.52 10.09 -3.73
N PHE A 229 0.45 10.87 -3.23
CA PHE A 229 0.32 11.50 -1.91
C PHE A 229 -0.73 12.62 -1.86
N CYS A 230 -1.14 13.19 -3.00
CA CYS A 230 -2.22 14.19 -3.04
C CYS A 230 -3.58 13.66 -2.53
N TYR A 231 -3.76 12.34 -2.46
CA TYR A 231 -4.98 11.70 -1.95
C TYR A 231 -4.94 11.38 -0.45
N PHE A 232 -3.80 11.57 0.21
CA PHE A 232 -3.63 11.31 1.64
C PHE A 232 -3.48 12.62 2.39
N LYS A 233 -4.13 12.73 3.55
CA LYS A 233 -3.87 13.86 4.46
C LYS A 233 -2.49 13.68 5.08
N PRO A 234 -1.66 14.73 5.21
CA PRO A 234 -0.32 14.59 5.79
C PRO A 234 -0.31 13.98 7.19
N HIS A 235 -1.32 14.27 8.01
CA HIS A 235 -1.48 13.70 9.35
C HIS A 235 -2.07 12.28 9.36
N ASN A 236 -2.33 11.66 8.20
CA ASN A 236 -2.78 10.27 8.08
C ASN A 236 -1.63 9.33 7.65
N ILE A 237 -0.39 9.81 7.70
CA ILE A 237 0.79 9.08 7.24
C ILE A 237 1.66 8.78 8.46
N ILE A 238 1.69 7.52 8.86
CA ILE A 238 2.44 7.00 10.00
C ILE A 238 3.66 6.25 9.45
N ILE A 239 4.85 6.69 9.89
CA ILE A 239 6.13 6.16 9.45
C ILE A 239 6.93 5.75 10.69
N SER A 240 7.43 4.52 10.72
CA SER A 240 8.17 3.96 11.85
C SER A 240 9.38 4.80 12.27
N GLY A 241 10.04 5.46 11.32
CA GLY A 241 11.18 6.33 11.59
C GLY A 241 10.84 7.58 12.41
N THR A 242 9.55 7.90 12.54
CA THR A 242 9.03 8.98 13.41
C THR A 242 8.61 8.44 14.77
N THR A 243 7.98 7.26 14.81
CA THR A 243 7.34 6.72 16.02
C THR A 243 8.28 5.86 16.86
N GLY A 244 9.34 5.31 16.26
CA GLY A 244 10.24 4.36 16.90
C GLY A 244 9.69 2.93 17.02
N LEU A 245 8.48 2.69 16.50
CA LEU A 245 7.79 1.41 16.50
C LEU A 245 7.72 0.84 15.08
N LEU A 246 7.87 -0.46 14.93
CA LEU A 246 7.91 -1.16 13.65
C LEU A 246 6.80 -2.19 13.56
N LYS A 247 6.20 -2.37 12.39
CA LYS A 247 5.43 -3.59 12.13
C LYS A 247 6.38 -4.80 12.10
N PRO A 248 6.01 -5.95 12.68
CA PRO A 248 4.70 -6.31 13.21
C PRO A 248 4.52 -6.10 14.73
N ASP A 249 5.26 -5.20 15.40
CA ASP A 249 5.05 -4.91 16.83
C ASP A 249 3.60 -4.44 17.08
N PRO A 250 2.83 -5.08 17.99
CA PRO A 250 1.46 -4.67 18.28
C PRO A 250 1.33 -3.24 18.79
N CYS A 251 2.38 -2.63 19.34
CA CYS A 251 2.37 -1.25 19.80
C CYS A 251 2.12 -0.26 18.67
N ILE A 252 2.62 -0.53 17.44
CA ILE A 252 2.40 0.39 16.31
C ILE A 252 0.92 0.42 15.88
N PHE A 253 0.20 -0.68 16.06
CA PHE A 253 -1.24 -0.73 15.79
C PHE A 253 -2.02 -0.14 16.95
N THR A 254 -1.72 -0.53 18.18
CA THR A 254 -2.51 -0.14 19.36
C THR A 254 -2.30 1.30 19.79
N GLN A 255 -1.08 1.82 19.76
CA GLN A 255 -0.75 3.17 20.21
C GLN A 255 -0.86 4.16 19.05
N GLU A 256 -0.02 4.00 18.03
CA GLU A 256 0.12 4.99 16.94
C GLU A 256 -1.08 5.03 15.98
N LEU A 257 -1.77 3.91 15.78
CA LEU A 257 -2.91 3.85 14.86
C LEU A 257 -4.24 3.95 15.61
N ILE A 258 -4.49 3.08 16.60
CA ILE A 258 -5.80 2.99 17.25
C ILE A 258 -6.03 4.17 18.20
N GLN A 259 -5.12 4.39 19.17
CA GLN A 259 -5.32 5.43 20.18
C GLN A 259 -5.21 6.84 19.58
N ASP A 260 -4.15 7.11 18.82
CA ASP A 260 -3.88 8.46 18.30
C ASP A 260 -4.94 8.95 17.30
N TYR A 261 -5.60 8.03 16.59
CA TYR A 261 -6.70 8.36 15.66
C TYR A 261 -8.08 8.02 16.23
N SER A 262 -8.17 7.54 17.48
CA SER A 262 -9.41 7.18 18.17
C SER A 262 -10.29 6.20 17.37
N LEU A 263 -9.68 5.11 16.90
CA LEU A 263 -10.31 4.14 16.00
C LEU A 263 -11.07 3.01 16.71
N GLU A 264 -11.18 3.03 18.05
CA GLU A 264 -11.74 1.91 18.82
C GLU A 264 -13.18 1.58 18.40
N ASP A 265 -14.00 2.59 18.14
CA ASP A 265 -15.39 2.37 17.73
C ASP A 265 -15.50 1.91 16.26
N ALA A 266 -14.65 2.43 15.38
CA ALA A 266 -14.57 1.97 13.99
C ALA A 266 -14.11 0.50 13.90
N ILE A 267 -13.17 0.09 14.76
CA ILE A 267 -12.72 -1.30 14.89
C ILE A 267 -13.87 -2.20 15.36
N LYS A 268 -14.63 -1.79 16.37
CA LYS A 268 -15.82 -2.55 16.83
C LYS A 268 -16.87 -2.70 15.73
N ARG A 269 -16.97 -1.75 14.81
CA ARG A 269 -17.86 -1.78 13.64
C ARG A 269 -17.26 -2.48 12.43
N HIS A 270 -16.02 -2.97 12.50
CA HIS A 270 -15.30 -3.60 11.40
C HIS A 270 -15.07 -2.67 10.19
N GLU A 271 -14.89 -1.37 10.43
CA GLU A 271 -14.71 -0.34 9.40
C GLU A 271 -13.25 -0.06 9.08
N VAL A 272 -12.30 -0.61 9.84
CA VAL A 272 -10.85 -0.37 9.66
C VAL A 272 -10.21 -1.57 8.96
N PHE A 273 -9.63 -1.31 7.78
CA PHE A 273 -8.95 -2.30 6.95
C PHE A 273 -7.46 -1.96 6.84
N PHE A 274 -6.61 -2.93 7.12
CA PHE A 274 -5.17 -2.83 6.96
C PHE A 274 -4.69 -3.67 5.77
N ILE A 275 -4.00 -3.02 4.83
CA ILE A 275 -3.56 -3.58 3.56
C ILE A 275 -2.04 -3.64 3.55
N ASP A 276 -1.46 -4.85 3.58
CA ASP A 276 -0.02 -5.09 3.67
C ASP A 276 0.34 -6.34 2.87
N ASP A 277 1.54 -6.42 2.29
CA ASP A 277 2.00 -7.58 1.52
C ASP A 277 2.67 -8.65 2.39
N GLN A 278 2.92 -8.37 3.68
CA GLN A 278 3.50 -9.29 4.64
C GLN A 278 2.44 -9.92 5.55
N LYS A 279 2.46 -11.26 5.64
CA LYS A 279 1.47 -12.02 6.41
C LYS A 279 1.57 -11.77 7.90
N GLU A 280 2.79 -11.54 8.39
CA GLU A 280 3.10 -11.32 9.79
C GLU A 280 2.47 -10.00 10.27
N ASN A 281 2.56 -8.96 9.44
CA ASN A 281 1.92 -7.66 9.71
C ASN A 281 0.40 -7.79 9.76
N ILE A 282 -0.18 -8.52 8.80
CA ILE A 282 -1.63 -8.79 8.77
C ILE A 282 -2.07 -9.56 10.02
N ALA A 283 -1.35 -10.61 10.40
CA ALA A 283 -1.70 -11.43 11.55
C ALA A 283 -1.72 -10.64 12.86
N VAL A 284 -0.77 -9.72 13.08
CA VAL A 284 -0.77 -8.88 14.28
C VAL A 284 -1.86 -7.80 14.22
N ALA A 285 -2.10 -7.20 13.05
CA ALA A 285 -3.21 -6.26 12.89
C ALA A 285 -4.57 -6.90 13.24
N GLU A 286 -4.80 -8.13 12.81
CA GLU A 286 -6.00 -8.91 13.13
C GLU A 286 -6.10 -9.23 14.63
N GLN A 287 -4.99 -9.54 15.30
CA GLN A 287 -4.96 -9.68 16.77
C GLN A 287 -5.34 -8.39 17.50
N CYS A 288 -5.05 -7.22 16.90
CA CYS A 288 -5.48 -5.92 17.40
C CYS A 288 -6.92 -5.54 17.00
N GLY A 289 -7.66 -6.43 16.34
CA GLY A 289 -9.06 -6.24 15.94
C GLY A 289 -9.25 -5.57 14.57
N ILE A 290 -8.18 -5.26 13.84
CA ILE A 290 -8.23 -4.60 12.53
C ILE A 290 -8.49 -5.64 11.44
N GLN A 291 -9.31 -5.31 10.43
CA GLN A 291 -9.56 -6.22 9.31
C GLN A 291 -8.34 -6.30 8.40
N GLY A 292 -7.70 -7.47 8.31
CA GLY A 292 -6.53 -7.71 7.48
C GLY A 292 -6.86 -7.98 6.01
N ILE A 293 -6.17 -7.32 5.08
CA ILE A 293 -6.17 -7.64 3.65
C ILE A 293 -4.73 -7.87 3.18
N LEU A 294 -4.36 -9.15 3.02
CA LEU A 294 -3.07 -9.50 2.42
C LEU A 294 -3.03 -9.05 0.95
N PHE A 295 -2.18 -8.08 0.65
CA PHE A 295 -1.98 -7.56 -0.68
C PHE A 295 -1.19 -8.56 -1.53
N THR A 296 -1.71 -8.87 -2.72
CA THR A 296 -1.04 -9.74 -3.71
C THR A 296 -1.02 -9.08 -5.08
N THR A 297 -2.16 -8.52 -5.49
CA THR A 297 -2.31 -7.72 -6.72
C THR A 297 -3.35 -6.64 -6.51
N CYS A 298 -3.29 -5.57 -7.29
CA CYS A 298 -4.32 -4.53 -7.29
C CYS A 298 -5.70 -5.08 -7.68
N ALA A 299 -5.78 -6.07 -8.57
CA ALA A 299 -7.05 -6.70 -8.95
C ALA A 299 -7.69 -7.46 -7.78
N ALA A 300 -6.88 -8.21 -7.00
CA ALA A 300 -7.36 -8.90 -5.80
C ALA A 300 -7.82 -7.90 -4.73
N LEU A 301 -7.05 -6.82 -4.51
CA LEU A 301 -7.43 -5.74 -3.60
C LEU A 301 -8.78 -5.12 -4.02
N ARG A 302 -8.94 -4.76 -5.30
CA ARG A 302 -10.22 -4.25 -5.83
C ARG A 302 -11.38 -5.21 -5.57
N GLY A 303 -11.20 -6.51 -5.79
CA GLY A 303 -12.22 -7.52 -5.51
C GLY A 303 -12.61 -7.56 -4.03
N LYS A 304 -11.65 -7.40 -3.12
CA LYS A 304 -11.91 -7.27 -1.68
C LYS A 304 -12.67 -5.98 -1.36
N CYS A 305 -12.27 -4.84 -1.92
CA CYS A 305 -12.99 -3.58 -1.74
C CYS A 305 -14.46 -3.69 -2.16
N ASN A 306 -14.76 -4.31 -3.31
CA ASN A 306 -16.15 -4.59 -3.74
C ASN A 306 -16.90 -5.48 -2.74
N THR A 307 -16.24 -6.52 -2.23
CA THR A 307 -16.85 -7.47 -1.27
C THR A 307 -17.23 -6.78 0.04
N PHE A 308 -16.43 -5.80 0.46
CA PHE A 308 -16.67 -5.01 1.67
C PHE A 308 -17.53 -3.77 1.42
N GLY A 309 -17.97 -3.52 0.18
CA GLY A 309 -18.79 -2.36 -0.16
C GLY A 309 -18.03 -1.02 -0.13
N ILE A 310 -16.71 -1.05 -0.22
CA ILE A 310 -15.84 0.15 -0.28
C ILE A 310 -15.92 0.82 -1.66
N ILE A 311 -16.15 0.01 -2.70
CA ILE A 311 -16.39 0.43 -4.10
C ILE A 311 -17.49 -0.42 -4.71
#